data_AF-A0A355CFY4-F1
#
_entry.id   AF-A0A355CFY4-F1
#
_cell.length_a   1.000
_cell.length_b   1.000
_cell.length_c   1.000
_cell.angle_alpha   90.00
_cell.angle_beta   90.00
_cell.angle_gamma   90.00
#
_symmetry.space_group_name_H-M   'P 1'
#
loop_
_entity.id
_entity.type
_entity.pdbx_description
1 polymer ?
#
loop_
_entity_poly.entity_id
_entity_poly.type
_entity_poly.pdbx_seq_one_letter_code
_entity_poly.pdbx_strand_id
1 'polypeptide(L)'
;MQTPINLIPSALGELFAEVNDTSYITLADRYGLMAAIFDDTLTEEDKRSIDRLLRAVCRGRIKLVNELSMVRSVRFKPKELV
;
A
#
# COMPACT_ATOMS: atom_id res chain seq x y z
N MET A 1 -1.95 3.45 -27.13
CA MET A 1 -1.26 2.28 -26.59
C MET A 1 -1.24 2.45 -25.08
N GLN A 2 -1.94 1.61 -24.32
CA GLN A 2 -1.89 1.67 -22.86
C GLN A 2 -0.57 1.02 -22.43
N THR A 3 0.31 1.74 -21.75
CA THR A 3 1.48 1.14 -21.10
C THR A 3 1.00 0.28 -19.94
N PRO A 4 1.44 -0.98 -19.83
CA PRO A 4 1.08 -1.83 -18.70
C PRO A 4 1.64 -1.22 -17.41
N ILE A 5 0.78 -1.01 -16.43
CA ILE A 5 1.18 -0.52 -15.11
C ILE A 5 1.55 -1.74 -14.28
N ASN A 6 2.84 -2.10 -14.32
CA ASN A 6 3.35 -3.21 -13.54
C ASN A 6 3.84 -2.70 -12.18
N LEU A 7 3.74 -3.55 -11.16
CA LEU A 7 4.41 -3.31 -9.89
C LEU A 7 5.93 -3.16 -10.11
N ILE A 8 6.52 -2.16 -9.45
CA ILE A 8 7.98 -2.09 -9.34
C ILE A 8 8.44 -3.29 -8.51
N PRO A 9 9.55 -3.96 -8.87
CA PRO A 9 10.12 -5.04 -8.05
C PRO A 9 10.23 -4.60 -6.59
N SER A 10 9.85 -5.49 -5.67
CA SER A 10 9.86 -5.25 -4.22
C SER A 10 8.86 -4.20 -3.69
N ALA A 11 8.06 -3.55 -4.53
CA ALA A 11 7.14 -2.50 -4.08
C ALA A 11 6.11 -2.98 -3.05
N LEU A 12 5.60 -4.21 -3.19
CA LEU A 12 4.73 -4.81 -2.16
C LEU A 12 5.47 -4.98 -0.84
N GLY A 13 6.69 -5.53 -0.86
CA GLY A 13 7.49 -5.74 0.35
C GLY A 13 7.80 -4.43 1.08
N GLU A 14 8.18 -3.39 0.34
CA GLU A 14 8.39 -2.05 0.91
C GLU A 14 7.12 -1.47 1.52
N LEU A 15 5.98 -1.62 0.83
CA LEU A 15 4.68 -1.21 1.36
C LEU A 15 4.35 -1.96 2.66
N PHE A 16 4.57 -3.27 2.72
CA PHE A 16 4.32 -4.04 3.95
C PHE A 16 5.20 -3.57 5.11
N ALA A 17 6.48 -3.29 4.86
CA ALA A 17 7.38 -2.77 5.87
C ALA A 17 6.90 -1.41 6.41
N GLU A 18 6.51 -0.49 5.52
CA GLU A 18 6.00 0.82 5.91
C GLU A 18 4.67 0.75 6.65
N VAL A 19 3.73 -0.05 6.16
CA VAL A 19 2.41 -0.20 6.79
C VAL A 19 2.54 -0.88 8.15
N ASN A 20 3.50 -1.76 8.35
CA ASN A 20 3.78 -2.35 9.66
C ASN A 20 4.35 -1.32 10.66
N ASP A 21 5.18 -0.38 10.19
CA ASP A 21 5.77 0.68 11.02
C ASP A 21 4.78 1.81 11.37
N THR A 22 3.89 2.11 10.42
CA THR A 22 3.01 3.28 10.46
C THR A 22 1.57 2.92 10.82
N SER A 23 1.08 1.75 10.42
CA SER A 23 -0.34 1.37 10.39
C SER A 23 -1.20 2.23 9.47
N TYR A 24 -0.60 2.86 8.46
CA TYR A 24 -1.28 3.70 7.49
C TYR A 24 -1.03 3.24 6.06
N ILE A 25 -2.05 3.36 5.21
CA ILE A 25 -1.92 3.24 3.76
C ILE A 25 -2.28 4.60 3.15
N THR A 26 -1.37 5.13 2.33
CA THR A 26 -1.53 6.43 1.69
C THR A 26 -2.37 6.36 0.42
N LEU A 27 -2.72 7.53 -0.13
CA LEU A 27 -3.44 7.59 -1.40
C LEU A 27 -2.62 6.99 -2.55
N ALA A 28 -1.30 7.22 -2.54
CA ALA A 28 -0.38 6.67 -3.53
C ALA A 28 -0.35 5.13 -3.47
N ASP A 29 -0.26 4.56 -2.27
CA ASP A 29 -0.24 3.11 -2.06
C ASP A 29 -1.53 2.45 -2.54
N ARG A 30 -2.69 3.09 -2.33
CA ARG A 30 -3.98 2.59 -2.82
C ARG A 30 -4.04 2.51 -4.32
N TYR A 31 -3.54 3.53 -5.02
CA TYR A 31 -3.49 3.49 -6.48
C TYR A 31 -2.47 2.46 -6.99
N GLY A 32 -1.33 2.30 -6.30
CA GLY A 32 -0.37 1.25 -6.58
C GLY A 32 -0.96 -0.16 -6.41
N LEU A 33 -1.67 -0.40 -5.30
CA LEU A 33 -2.38 -1.64 -5.04
C LEU A 33 -3.51 -1.89 -6.04
N MET A 34 -4.27 -0.85 -6.42
CA MET A 34 -5.32 -0.98 -7.43
C MET A 34 -4.71 -1.41 -8.77
N ALA A 35 -3.62 -0.79 -9.20
CA ALA A 35 -2.91 -1.19 -10.40
C ALA A 35 -2.38 -2.64 -10.31
N ALA A 36 -1.79 -3.02 -9.17
CA ALA A 36 -1.31 -4.37 -8.92
C ALA A 36 -2.40 -5.44 -8.98
N ILE A 37 -3.61 -5.15 -8.50
CA ILE A 37 -4.74 -6.09 -8.49
C ILE A 37 -5.25 -6.36 -9.91
N PHE A 38 -5.11 -5.40 -10.82
CA PHE A 38 -5.48 -5.57 -12.24
C PHE A 38 -4.36 -6.20 -13.09
N ASP A 39 -3.21 -6.53 -12.48
CA ASP A 39 -2.09 -7.18 -13.16
C ASP A 39 -2.21 -8.71 -13.04
N ASP A 40 -2.45 -9.38 -14.17
CA ASP A 40 -2.57 -10.84 -14.24
C ASP A 40 -1.25 -11.58 -13.97
N THR A 41 -0.12 -10.87 -13.89
CA THR A 41 1.20 -11.47 -13.62
C THR A 41 1.47 -11.68 -12.12
N LEU A 42 0.55 -11.27 -11.26
CA LEU A 42 0.69 -11.35 -9.81
C LEU A 42 0.78 -12.79 -9.32
N THR A 43 1.80 -13.10 -8.52
CA THR A 43 1.97 -14.45 -7.97
C THR A 43 0.91 -14.76 -6.89
N GLU A 44 0.69 -16.04 -6.60
CA GLU A 44 -0.23 -16.43 -5.51
C GLU A 44 0.24 -15.95 -4.14
N GLU A 45 1.55 -15.78 -3.95
CA GLU A 45 2.12 -15.21 -2.71
C GLU A 45 1.81 -13.72 -2.59
N ASP A 46 1.97 -12.98 -3.69
CA ASP A 46 1.64 -11.55 -3.74
C ASP A 46 0.14 -11.33 -3.51
N LYS A 47 -0.73 -12.13 -4.16
CA LYS A 47 -2.19 -12.09 -3.94
C LYS A 47 -2.55 -12.31 -2.48
N ARG A 48 -2.01 -13.36 -1.86
CA ARG A 48 -2.23 -13.65 -0.43
C ARG A 48 -1.73 -12.52 0.46
N SER A 49 -0.64 -11.88 0.09
CA SER A 49 -0.10 -10.74 0.83
C SER A 49 -1.07 -9.57 0.75
N ILE A 50 -1.52 -9.19 -0.44
CA ILE A 50 -2.52 -8.13 -0.65
C ILE A 50 -3.81 -8.44 0.13
N ASP A 51 -4.31 -9.68 0.11
CA ASP A 51 -5.50 -10.08 0.88
C ASP A 51 -5.34 -9.85 2.39
N ARG A 52 -4.15 -10.14 2.94
CA ARG A 52 -3.86 -9.87 4.36
C ARG A 52 -3.91 -8.38 4.67
N LEU A 53 -3.37 -7.56 3.77
CA LEU A 53 -3.38 -6.11 3.89
C LEU A 53 -4.81 -5.57 3.87
N LEU A 54 -5.60 -5.95 2.86
CA LEU A 54 -7.01 -5.57 2.73
C LEU A 54 -7.83 -6.01 3.95
N ARG A 55 -7.62 -7.23 4.44
CA ARG A 55 -8.29 -7.73 5.64
C ARG A 55 -7.92 -6.92 6.89
N ALA A 56 -6.68 -6.48 7.01
CA ALA A 56 -6.25 -5.63 8.12
C ALA A 56 -6.85 -4.22 8.05
N VAL A 57 -7.02 -3.66 6.84
CA VAL A 57 -7.78 -2.42 6.61
C VAL A 57 -9.25 -2.61 7.00
N CYS A 58 -9.94 -3.65 6.49
CA CYS A 58 -11.34 -3.91 6.81
C CYS A 58 -11.59 -4.12 8.32
N ARG A 59 -10.58 -4.60 9.05
CA ARG A 59 -10.62 -4.78 10.52
C ARG A 59 -10.26 -3.52 11.30
N GLY A 60 -10.00 -2.39 10.63
CA GLY A 60 -9.60 -1.13 11.27
C GLY A 60 -8.21 -1.16 11.90
N ARG A 61 -7.39 -2.18 11.63
CA ARG A 61 -6.01 -2.28 12.13
C ARG A 61 -5.05 -1.36 11.38
N ILE A 62 -5.39 -1.08 10.13
CA ILE A 62 -4.66 -0.18 9.24
C ILE A 62 -5.64 0.92 8.83
N LYS A 63 -5.21 2.17 8.93
CA LYS A 63 -6.02 3.34 8.57
C LYS A 63 -5.66 3.82 7.16
N LEU A 64 -6.67 4.21 6.39
CA LEU A 64 -6.46 4.84 5.08
C LEU A 64 -6.33 6.36 5.27
N VAL A 65 -5.32 6.97 4.66
CA VAL A 65 -5.15 8.43 4.63
C VAL A 65 -5.14 8.93 3.19
N ASN A 66 -5.67 10.13 2.96
CA ASN A 66 -5.73 10.74 1.63
C ASN A 66 -4.46 11.55 1.29
N GLU A 67 -3.43 11.46 2.13
CA GLU A 67 -2.14 12.09 1.87
C GLU A 67 -1.39 11.37 0.74
N LEU A 68 -0.70 12.13 -0.09
CA LEU A 68 0.28 11.60 -1.04
C LEU A 68 1.62 11.46 -0.32
N SER A 69 2.31 10.32 -0.49
CA SER A 69 3.64 10.03 0.12
C SER A 69 4.78 10.95 -0.40
N MET A 70 4.45 12.06 -1.08
CA MET A 70 5.36 12.90 -1.86
C MET A 70 6.32 13.78 -1.05
N VAL A 71 6.39 13.61 0.28
CA VAL A 71 7.42 14.24 1.13
C VAL A 71 8.10 13.16 1.97
N ARG A 72 8.81 12.24 1.31
CA ARG A 72 9.61 11.20 1.97
C ARG A 72 11.02 11.70 2.27
N SER A 73 11.13 12.49 3.32
CA SER A 73 12.25 12.42 4.26
C SER A 73 11.66 12.70 5.63
N VAL A 74 11.93 11.83 6.60
CA VAL A 74 11.40 11.84 7.99
C VAL A 74 10.03 11.16 8.16
N ARG A 75 10.10 9.87 8.52
CA ARG A 75 9.19 9.11 9.39
C ARG A 75 7.87 9.82 9.75
N PHE A 76 6.84 9.59 8.94
CA PHE A 76 5.48 10.06 9.19
C PHE A 76 4.82 9.25 10.31
N LYS A 77 4.66 9.86 11.49
CA LYS A 77 3.63 9.47 12.47
C LYS A 77 2.55 10.55 12.35
N PRO A 78 1.36 10.26 11.79
CA PRO A 78 0.31 11.25 11.76
C PRO A 78 -0.01 11.65 13.20
N LYS A 79 -0.02 12.96 13.45
CA LYS A 79 -0.46 13.51 14.73
C LYS A 79 -1.89 13.04 14.97
N GLU A 80 -2.13 12.40 16.11
CA GLU A 80 -3.48 12.23 16.61
C GLU A 80 -4.07 13.65 16.74
N LEU A 81 -5.04 13.96 15.89
CA LEU A 81 -5.86 15.15 16.03
C LEU A 81 -6.68 14.93 17.31
N VAL A 82 -6.25 15.60 18.39
CA VAL A 82 -6.97 15.75 19.66
C VAL A 82 -8.24 16.56 19.43
#